data_AF-R6ZJV7-F1
#
_entry.id   AF-R6ZJV7-F1
#
_cell.length_a   1.000
_cell.length_b   1.000
_cell.length_c   1.000
_cell.angle_alpha   90.00
_cell.angle_beta   90.00
_cell.angle_gamma   90.00
#
_symmetry.space_group_name_H-M   'P 1'
#
loop_
_entity.id
_entity.type
_entity.pdbx_description
1 polymer ?
#
loop_
_entity_poly.entity_id
_entity_poly.type
_entity_poly.pdbx_seq_one_letter_code
_entity_poly.pdbx_strand_id
1 'polypeptide(L)'
;MSKAKITKVGICLALALVLAGGGIFYYNTAIKEVGELTQEAAARDDSIPADGIVYIEPEMVSLADSLSGSADSQAAAQAAFDIVNAKRQEAGLSALSWNSGLEQASAVRAVEASESFSHTRPNGSDWWTVNSNLMYGENLAKGYATAGSAVDAWLASPTHKANIMDAEFTSGAIAIHIGSNGQWFWAQEFGY
;
A
#
# COMPACT_ATOMS: atom_id res chain seq x y z
N MET A 1 24.52 17.37 29.63
CA MET A 1 23.05 17.49 29.68
C MET A 1 22.65 18.75 28.90
N SER A 2 22.30 18.61 27.63
CA SER A 2 21.82 19.73 26.81
C SER A 2 20.39 19.43 26.38
N LYS A 3 19.42 20.20 26.93
CA LYS A 3 18.03 20.18 26.48
C LYS A 3 17.88 21.29 25.45
N ALA A 4 17.61 20.91 24.19
CA ALA A 4 17.25 21.87 23.15
C ALA A 4 15.84 22.42 23.44
N LYS A 5 15.73 23.74 23.36
CA LYS A 5 14.50 24.52 23.55
C LYS A 5 13.55 24.29 22.38
N ILE A 6 12.29 24.12 22.71
CA ILE A 6 11.14 24.07 21.80
C ILE A 6 11.01 25.44 21.11
N THR A 7 11.17 25.48 19.79
CA THR A 7 10.82 26.64 18.98
C THR A 7 9.36 26.52 18.57
N LYS A 8 8.49 27.40 19.10
CA LYS A 8 7.13 27.61 18.60
C LYS A 8 7.21 27.95 17.12
N VAL A 9 6.72 27.07 16.24
CA VAL A 9 6.44 27.43 14.85
C VAL A 9 5.11 28.17 14.83
N GLY A 10 5.16 29.41 14.32
CA GLY A 10 4.09 30.38 14.36
C GLY A 10 2.89 29.96 13.50
N ILE A 11 1.71 30.15 14.06
CA ILE A 11 0.47 30.28 13.29
C ILE A 11 0.57 31.61 12.55
N CYS A 12 0.92 31.58 11.27
CA CYS A 12 0.76 32.74 10.39
C CYS A 12 -0.74 32.90 10.09
N LEU A 13 -1.40 33.79 10.84
CA LEU A 13 -2.67 34.38 10.42
C LEU A 13 -2.39 35.23 9.18
N ALA A 14 -2.68 34.71 7.98
CA ALA A 14 -2.73 35.52 6.78
C ALA A 14 -4.07 36.26 6.74
N LEU A 15 -4.12 37.44 7.39
CA LEU A 15 -5.17 38.42 7.15
C LEU A 15 -4.79 39.19 5.87
N ALA A 16 -5.36 38.82 4.73
CA ALA A 16 -5.29 39.62 3.51
C ALA A 16 -6.64 40.32 3.31
N LEU A 17 -6.69 41.59 3.71
CA LEU A 17 -7.78 42.51 3.41
C LEU A 17 -7.57 43.06 1.99
N VAL A 18 -8.45 42.70 1.05
CA VAL A 18 -8.65 43.50 -0.17
C VAL A 18 -10.14 43.71 -0.35
N LEU A 19 -10.56 44.96 -0.19
CA LEU A 19 -11.91 45.43 -0.50
C LEU A 19 -12.00 45.71 -2.00
N ALA A 20 -12.87 44.99 -2.70
CA ALA A 20 -13.88 45.54 -3.62
C ALA A 20 -14.58 44.41 -4.39
N GLY A 21 -15.85 44.17 -4.05
CA GLY A 21 -16.85 43.64 -4.98
C GLY A 21 -16.83 42.14 -5.28
N GLY A 22 -17.79 41.41 -4.68
CA GLY A 22 -18.39 40.21 -5.29
C GLY A 22 -17.86 38.86 -4.79
N GLY A 23 -18.70 38.13 -4.04
CA GLY A 23 -18.63 36.68 -3.87
C GLY A 23 -17.53 36.16 -2.94
N ILE A 24 -17.93 35.78 -1.72
CA ILE A 24 -17.06 35.02 -0.81
C ILE A 24 -16.94 33.59 -1.37
N PHE A 25 -15.87 33.29 -2.10
CA PHE A 25 -15.43 31.92 -2.36
C PHE A 25 -14.43 31.52 -1.29
N TYR A 26 -14.82 30.58 -0.43
CA TYR A 26 -13.89 29.91 0.49
C TYR A 26 -13.01 28.97 -0.33
N TYR A 27 -11.76 29.36 -0.58
CA TYR A 27 -10.74 28.39 -0.97
C TYR A 27 -10.31 27.63 0.27
N ASN A 28 -10.97 26.49 0.51
CA ASN A 28 -10.41 25.46 1.35
C ASN A 28 -9.20 24.91 0.59
N THR A 29 -7.98 25.32 0.96
CA THR A 29 -6.77 24.59 0.57
C THR A 29 -6.82 23.24 1.27
N ALA A 30 -7.59 22.32 0.68
CA ALA A 30 -7.41 20.90 0.92
C ALA A 30 -5.94 20.61 0.65
N ILE A 31 -5.23 20.20 1.69
CA ILE A 31 -3.93 19.57 1.55
C ILE A 31 -4.18 18.43 0.57
N LYS A 32 -3.69 18.56 -0.67
CA LYS A 32 -3.66 17.43 -1.60
C LYS A 32 -2.78 16.39 -0.92
N GLU A 33 -3.39 15.40 -0.30
CA GLU A 33 -2.70 14.14 -0.02
C GLU A 33 -2.29 13.59 -1.39
N VAL A 34 -1.01 13.74 -1.71
CA VAL A 34 -0.46 13.25 -2.96
C VAL A 34 -0.17 11.77 -2.72
N GLY A 35 -1.11 10.90 -3.06
CA GLY A 35 -0.82 9.48 -3.16
C GLY A 35 0.30 9.28 -4.19
N GLU A 36 1.25 8.41 -3.87
CA GLU A 36 2.46 8.18 -4.65
C GLU A 36 2.60 6.69 -5.01
N LEU A 37 2.84 6.45 -6.31
CA LEU A 37 3.43 5.23 -6.85
C LEU A 37 4.84 5.56 -7.33
N THR A 38 5.83 5.57 -6.42
CA THR A 38 7.23 5.86 -6.79
C THR A 38 8.02 4.62 -7.18
N GLN A 39 7.44 3.43 -7.04
CA GLN A 39 8.03 2.16 -7.46
C GLN A 39 7.20 1.61 -8.62
N GLU A 40 7.84 0.95 -9.58
CA GLU A 40 7.16 0.04 -10.52
C GLU A 40 6.81 -1.25 -9.78
N ALA A 41 5.76 -1.94 -10.20
CA ALA A 41 5.40 -3.23 -9.60
C ALA A 41 6.51 -4.28 -9.73
N ALA A 42 6.51 -5.28 -8.84
CA ALA A 42 7.41 -6.42 -8.91
C ALA A 42 6.67 -7.70 -9.29
N ALA A 43 7.32 -8.54 -10.08
CA ALA A 43 6.89 -9.90 -10.40
C ALA A 43 8.09 -10.84 -10.29
N ARG A 44 7.85 -12.07 -9.87
CA ARG A 44 8.87 -13.11 -9.75
C ARG A 44 8.73 -14.09 -10.91
N ASP A 45 9.85 -14.39 -11.55
CA ASP A 45 9.95 -15.46 -12.56
C ASP A 45 9.70 -16.82 -11.91
N ASP A 46 8.74 -17.58 -12.47
CA ASP A 46 8.32 -18.90 -11.99
C ASP A 46 9.44 -19.95 -12.08
N SER A 47 10.45 -19.71 -12.91
CA SER A 47 11.65 -20.53 -13.03
C SER A 47 12.63 -20.38 -11.85
N ILE A 48 12.45 -19.34 -11.01
CA ILE A 48 13.23 -19.19 -9.78
C ILE A 48 12.58 -20.07 -8.71
N PRO A 49 13.19 -21.22 -8.34
CA PRO A 49 12.58 -22.11 -7.35
C PRO A 49 12.50 -21.39 -6.01
N ALA A 50 11.45 -21.71 -5.23
CA ALA A 50 11.48 -21.36 -3.82
C ALA A 50 12.71 -22.04 -3.21
N ASP A 51 13.59 -21.25 -2.61
CA ASP A 51 14.70 -21.78 -1.81
C ASP A 51 14.20 -22.53 -0.57
N GLY A 52 12.89 -22.48 -0.32
CA GLY A 52 12.21 -23.02 0.85
C GLY A 52 12.45 -22.17 2.09
N ILE A 53 13.17 -21.06 1.97
CA ILE A 53 13.50 -20.18 3.06
C ILE A 53 12.42 -19.10 3.13
N VAL A 54 11.69 -19.14 4.24
CA VAL A 54 10.61 -18.22 4.57
C VAL A 54 11.13 -17.33 5.69
N TYR A 55 11.42 -16.08 5.36
CA TYR A 55 11.93 -15.09 6.29
C TYR A 55 10.78 -14.29 6.88
N ILE A 56 10.03 -14.99 7.71
CA ILE A 56 9.01 -14.39 8.57
C ILE A 56 9.70 -14.04 9.88
N GLU A 57 9.99 -12.76 10.07
CA GLU A 57 10.45 -12.28 11.37
C GLU A 57 9.31 -12.51 12.38
N PRO A 58 9.50 -13.26 13.48
CA PRO A 58 8.42 -13.61 14.41
C PRO A 58 7.73 -12.37 14.99
N GLU A 59 8.49 -11.28 15.16
CA GLU A 59 7.96 -9.99 15.56
C GLU A 59 6.97 -9.45 14.52
N MET A 60 7.25 -9.62 13.22
CA MET A 60 6.39 -9.16 12.12
C MET A 60 5.07 -9.94 12.00
N VAL A 61 4.99 -11.18 12.49
CA VAL A 61 3.71 -11.93 12.60
C VAL A 61 2.87 -11.42 13.74
N SER A 62 3.48 -11.26 14.92
CA SER A 62 2.80 -10.67 16.08
C SER A 62 2.41 -9.21 15.84
N LEU A 63 3.18 -8.55 14.98
CA LEU A 63 2.95 -7.20 14.53
C LEU A 63 1.87 -7.21 13.43
N ALA A 64 1.85 -8.11 12.45
CA ALA A 64 0.74 -8.25 11.50
C ALA A 64 -0.60 -8.56 12.19
N ASP A 65 -0.61 -9.42 13.21
CA ASP A 65 -1.78 -9.71 14.05
C ASP A 65 -2.24 -8.48 14.87
N SER A 66 -1.33 -7.55 15.19
CA SER A 66 -1.64 -6.30 15.89
C SER A 66 -1.77 -5.06 14.97
N LEU A 67 -1.33 -5.18 13.71
CA LEU A 67 -1.24 -4.15 12.66
C LEU A 67 -2.08 -4.46 11.43
N SER A 68 -2.96 -5.46 11.50
CA SER A 68 -4.31 -5.21 11.04
C SER A 68 -4.66 -3.86 11.66
N GLY A 69 -4.58 -2.76 10.90
CA GLY A 69 -4.85 -1.44 11.46
C GLY A 69 -6.27 -1.44 12.02
N SER A 70 -6.77 -0.29 12.48
CA SER A 70 -8.17 -0.22 12.90
C SER A 70 -9.09 -0.94 11.91
N ALA A 71 -10.24 -1.46 12.36
CA ALA A 71 -11.19 -2.19 11.51
C ALA A 71 -11.43 -1.49 10.13
N ASP A 72 -11.26 -0.17 10.08
CA ASP A 72 -11.27 0.64 8.86
C ASP A 72 -10.22 0.24 7.81
N SER A 73 -8.97 -0.03 8.20
CA SER A 73 -7.89 -0.44 7.28
C SER A 73 -8.12 -1.83 6.71
N GLN A 74 -8.60 -2.78 7.51
CA GLN A 74 -9.02 -4.11 7.02
C GLN A 74 -10.20 -3.98 6.06
N ALA A 75 -11.21 -3.18 6.41
CA ALA A 75 -12.34 -2.92 5.53
C ALA A 75 -11.92 -2.26 4.20
N ALA A 76 -10.96 -1.33 4.24
CA ALA A 76 -10.40 -0.70 3.05
C ALA A 76 -9.58 -1.67 2.19
N ALA A 77 -8.81 -2.58 2.81
CA ALA A 77 -8.07 -3.61 2.10
C ALA A 77 -9.00 -4.60 1.39
N GLN A 78 -10.04 -5.07 2.07
CA GLN A 78 -11.07 -5.93 1.47
C GLN A 78 -11.80 -5.22 0.33
N ALA A 79 -12.19 -3.95 0.54
CA ALA A 79 -12.83 -3.16 -0.51
C ALA A 79 -11.92 -2.98 -1.74
N ALA A 80 -10.62 -2.76 -1.54
CA ALA A 80 -9.66 -2.67 -2.65
C ALA A 80 -9.56 -3.99 -3.41
N PHE A 81 -9.55 -5.13 -2.70
CA PHE A 81 -9.51 -6.45 -3.32
C PHE A 81 -10.76 -6.75 -4.14
N ASP A 82 -11.93 -6.36 -3.63
CA ASP A 82 -13.20 -6.49 -4.34
C ASP A 82 -13.21 -5.64 -5.63
N ILE A 83 -12.67 -4.41 -5.58
CA ILE A 83 -12.53 -3.55 -6.77
C ILE A 83 -11.56 -4.17 -7.78
N VAL A 84 -10.42 -4.71 -7.33
CA VAL A 84 -9.47 -5.44 -8.19
C VAL A 84 -10.17 -6.61 -8.89
N ASN A 85 -10.94 -7.41 -8.17
CA ASN A 85 -11.67 -8.54 -8.75
C ASN A 85 -12.77 -8.09 -9.72
N ALA A 86 -13.49 -7.01 -9.43
CA ALA A 86 -14.44 -6.43 -10.38
C ALA A 86 -13.73 -6.01 -11.68
N LYS A 87 -12.54 -5.40 -11.58
CA LYS A 87 -11.74 -4.98 -12.73
C LYS A 87 -11.19 -6.16 -13.54
N ARG A 88 -10.80 -7.24 -12.88
CA ARG A 88 -10.44 -8.51 -13.54
C ARG A 88 -11.63 -9.09 -14.31
N GLN A 89 -12.81 -9.14 -13.68
CA GLN A 89 -14.03 -9.64 -14.32
C GLN A 89 -14.47 -8.78 -15.52
N GLU A 90 -14.38 -7.44 -15.41
CA GLU A 90 -14.61 -6.52 -16.53
C GLU A 90 -13.69 -6.82 -17.74
N ALA A 91 -12.47 -7.28 -17.48
CA ALA A 91 -11.50 -7.68 -18.49
C ALA A 91 -11.66 -9.14 -18.98
N GLY A 92 -12.65 -9.88 -18.48
CA GLY A 92 -12.88 -11.29 -18.84
C GLY A 92 -11.97 -12.29 -18.12
N LEU A 93 -11.30 -11.87 -17.04
CA LEU A 93 -10.43 -12.72 -16.23
C LEU A 93 -11.18 -13.29 -15.02
N SER A 94 -10.69 -14.44 -14.52
CA SER A 94 -11.15 -15.02 -13.26
C SER A 94 -10.82 -14.10 -12.08
N ALA A 95 -11.73 -14.04 -11.10
CA ALA A 95 -11.47 -13.40 -9.82
C ALA A 95 -10.38 -14.18 -9.05
N LEU A 96 -9.51 -13.43 -8.36
CA LEU A 96 -8.55 -13.99 -7.41
C LEU A 96 -9.28 -14.46 -6.15
N SER A 97 -8.81 -15.57 -5.59
CA SER A 97 -9.21 -16.04 -4.27
C SER A 97 -8.38 -15.36 -3.19
N TRP A 98 -9.02 -14.86 -2.13
CA TRP A 98 -8.30 -14.33 -0.97
C TRP A 98 -7.49 -15.45 -0.31
N ASN A 99 -6.19 -15.22 -0.10
CA ASN A 99 -5.29 -16.19 0.51
C ASN A 99 -4.70 -15.65 1.82
N SER A 100 -4.92 -16.35 2.94
CA SER A 100 -4.49 -15.90 4.26
C SER A 100 -2.96 -15.88 4.46
N GLY A 101 -2.22 -16.70 3.72
CA GLY A 101 -0.76 -16.66 3.72
C GLY A 101 -0.21 -15.46 2.96
N LEU A 102 -0.87 -15.08 1.85
CA LEU A 102 -0.58 -13.83 1.15
C LEU A 102 -1.01 -12.61 1.96
N GLU A 103 -2.11 -12.67 2.71
CA GLU A 103 -2.55 -11.58 3.60
C GLU A 103 -1.50 -11.28 4.68
N GLN A 104 -0.98 -12.32 5.34
CA GLN A 104 0.13 -12.18 6.28
C GLN A 104 1.36 -11.57 5.61
N ALA A 105 1.70 -12.03 4.40
CA ALA A 105 2.81 -11.47 3.65
C ALA A 105 2.59 -9.99 3.29
N SER A 106 1.41 -9.63 2.78
CA SER A 106 1.02 -8.24 2.50
C SER A 106 1.15 -7.37 3.75
N ALA A 107 0.74 -7.87 4.92
CA ALA A 107 0.83 -7.10 6.16
C ALA A 107 2.28 -6.82 6.55
N VAL A 108 3.16 -7.82 6.46
CA VAL A 108 4.61 -7.64 6.66
C VAL A 108 5.17 -6.60 5.67
N ARG A 109 4.82 -6.73 4.39
CA ARG A 109 5.31 -5.85 3.33
C ARG A 109 4.79 -4.42 3.47
N ALA A 110 3.56 -4.21 3.90
CA ALA A 110 3.01 -2.88 4.16
C ALA A 110 3.77 -2.14 5.28
N VAL A 111 4.19 -2.86 6.32
CA VAL A 111 5.02 -2.30 7.41
C VAL A 111 6.43 -1.99 6.91
N GLU A 112 7.06 -2.94 6.23
CA GLU A 112 8.40 -2.76 5.65
C GLU A 112 8.43 -1.58 4.65
N ALA A 113 7.37 -1.40 3.87
CA ALA A 113 7.21 -0.27 2.95
C ALA A 113 7.09 1.09 3.66
N SER A 114 6.68 1.12 4.93
CA SER A 114 6.65 2.34 5.75
C SER A 114 8.02 2.74 6.26
N GLU A 115 8.92 1.77 6.45
CA GLU A 115 10.33 2.01 6.79
C GLU A 115 11.13 2.40 5.56
N SER A 116 10.91 1.68 4.46
CA SER A 116 11.55 1.87 3.17
C SER A 116 10.62 1.46 2.05
N PHE A 117 10.07 2.43 1.31
CA PHE A 117 9.13 2.18 0.22
C PHE A 117 9.85 1.59 -1.02
N SER A 118 10.08 0.27 -0.98
CA SER A 118 10.88 -0.51 -1.94
C SER A 118 10.43 -1.97 -2.00
N HIS A 119 10.64 -2.61 -3.16
CA HIS A 119 10.53 -4.06 -3.35
C HIS A 119 11.73 -4.84 -2.79
N THR A 120 12.78 -4.14 -2.35
CA THR A 120 13.82 -4.72 -1.50
C THR A 120 13.43 -4.54 -0.05
N ARG A 121 13.45 -5.64 0.72
CA ARG A 121 13.12 -5.62 2.14
C ARG A 121 14.17 -4.82 2.93
N PRO A 122 13.84 -4.27 4.12
CA PRO A 122 14.79 -3.52 4.93
C PRO A 122 16.07 -4.29 5.30
N ASN A 123 15.98 -5.62 5.40
CA ASN A 123 17.12 -6.51 5.64
C ASN A 123 17.98 -6.78 4.38
N GLY A 124 17.63 -6.22 3.23
CA GLY A 124 18.33 -6.37 1.95
C GLY A 124 17.90 -7.57 1.10
N SER A 125 17.00 -8.42 1.59
CA SER A 125 16.46 -9.56 0.82
C SER A 125 15.34 -9.14 -0.13
N ASP A 126 14.99 -10.02 -1.07
CA ASP A 126 13.87 -9.77 -1.99
C ASP A 126 12.51 -9.83 -1.28
N TRP A 127 11.55 -9.04 -1.74
CA TRP A 127 10.18 -8.97 -1.19
C TRP A 127 9.52 -10.35 -1.02
N TRP A 128 9.64 -11.24 -2.01
CA TRP A 128 9.00 -12.55 -2.04
C TRP A 128 9.56 -13.52 -0.98
N THR A 129 10.68 -13.19 -0.35
CA THR A 129 11.27 -14.00 0.73
C THR A 129 10.44 -13.98 2.02
N VAL A 130 9.46 -13.07 2.15
CA VAL A 130 8.48 -13.11 3.25
C VAL A 130 7.71 -14.43 3.22
N ASN A 131 7.26 -14.89 2.05
CA ASN A 131 6.74 -16.24 1.88
C ASN A 131 7.00 -16.74 0.46
N SER A 132 8.19 -17.32 0.27
CA SER A 132 8.71 -17.76 -1.03
C SER A 132 7.89 -18.87 -1.69
N ASN A 133 6.94 -19.48 -0.97
CA ASN A 133 6.04 -20.49 -1.55
C ASN A 133 4.78 -19.90 -2.20
N LEU A 134 4.40 -18.67 -1.83
CA LEU A 134 3.12 -18.07 -2.22
C LEU A 134 3.26 -16.81 -3.07
N MET A 135 4.36 -16.06 -2.90
CA MET A 135 4.52 -14.71 -3.47
C MET A 135 5.16 -14.73 -4.86
N TYR A 136 4.39 -14.25 -5.86
CA TYR A 136 4.80 -14.18 -7.27
C TYR A 136 4.54 -12.83 -7.95
N GLY A 137 3.72 -11.95 -7.36
CA GLY A 137 3.69 -10.53 -7.72
C GLY A 137 3.45 -9.63 -6.50
N GLU A 138 3.98 -8.40 -6.54
CA GLU A 138 3.81 -7.36 -5.52
C GLU A 138 3.46 -6.01 -6.16
N ASN A 139 2.42 -5.38 -5.65
CA ASN A 139 2.08 -3.98 -5.91
C ASN A 139 2.15 -3.18 -4.61
N LEU A 140 2.90 -2.07 -4.59
CA LEU A 140 2.97 -1.16 -3.45
C LEU A 140 2.31 0.18 -3.78
N ALA A 141 1.68 0.82 -2.80
CA ALA A 141 1.23 2.21 -2.91
C ALA A 141 1.32 2.92 -1.56
N LYS A 142 1.49 4.26 -1.54
CA LYS A 142 1.44 5.02 -0.27
C LYS A 142 0.71 6.34 -0.43
N GLY A 143 0.10 6.83 0.66
CA GLY A 143 -0.59 8.13 0.70
C GLY A 143 -1.97 8.16 0.04
N TYR A 144 -2.54 7.00 -0.31
CA TYR A 144 -3.92 6.89 -0.78
C TYR A 144 -4.83 6.56 0.41
N ALA A 145 -5.77 7.43 0.73
CA ALA A 145 -6.67 7.26 1.88
C ALA A 145 -7.92 6.41 1.59
N THR A 146 -8.10 5.95 0.34
CA THR A 146 -9.25 5.12 -0.03
C THR A 146 -8.86 3.96 -0.96
N ALA A 147 -9.60 2.86 -0.85
CA ALA A 147 -9.48 1.68 -1.70
C ALA A 147 -9.53 2.03 -3.19
N GLY A 148 -10.55 2.79 -3.61
CA GLY A 148 -10.71 3.22 -5.00
C GLY A 148 -9.51 4.02 -5.50
N SER A 149 -9.02 4.97 -4.71
CA SER A 149 -7.88 5.80 -5.12
C SER A 149 -6.56 5.00 -5.26
N ALA A 150 -6.34 3.99 -4.42
CA ALA A 150 -5.18 3.11 -4.53
C ALA A 150 -5.27 2.19 -5.77
N VAL A 151 -6.45 1.58 -5.99
CA VAL A 151 -6.65 0.68 -7.14
C VAL A 151 -6.62 1.45 -8.46
N ASP A 152 -7.23 2.63 -8.54
CA ASP A 152 -7.16 3.49 -9.73
C ASP A 152 -5.71 3.87 -10.06
N ALA A 153 -4.90 4.15 -9.04
CA ALA A 153 -3.48 4.44 -9.23
C ALA A 153 -2.73 3.21 -9.79
N TRP A 154 -2.92 2.02 -9.21
CA TRP A 154 -2.31 0.80 -9.74
C TRP A 154 -2.73 0.53 -11.18
N LEU A 155 -4.02 0.69 -11.52
CA LEU A 155 -4.52 0.48 -12.88
C LEU A 155 -4.02 1.53 -13.88
N ALA A 156 -3.67 2.73 -13.42
CA ALA A 156 -3.07 3.77 -14.26
C ALA A 156 -1.58 3.51 -14.55
N SER A 157 -0.89 2.71 -13.72
CA SER A 157 0.50 2.32 -13.93
C SER A 157 0.58 1.03 -14.76
N PRO A 158 1.33 1.01 -15.89
CA PRO A 158 1.43 -0.17 -16.74
C PRO A 158 1.94 -1.44 -16.03
N THR A 159 2.92 -1.32 -15.13
CA THR A 159 3.51 -2.48 -14.43
C THR A 159 2.57 -3.04 -13.36
N HIS A 160 1.97 -2.19 -12.53
CA HIS A 160 1.01 -2.63 -11.52
C HIS A 160 -0.27 -3.20 -12.15
N LYS A 161 -0.73 -2.59 -13.24
CA LYS A 161 -1.83 -3.13 -14.03
C LYS A 161 -1.48 -4.50 -14.61
N ALA A 162 -0.24 -4.73 -15.06
CA ALA A 162 0.17 -6.03 -15.57
C ALA A 162 -0.01 -7.13 -14.51
N ASN A 163 0.43 -6.89 -13.27
CA ASN A 163 0.18 -7.82 -12.15
C ASN A 163 -1.32 -8.05 -11.92
N ILE A 164 -2.12 -6.98 -11.83
CA ILE A 164 -3.57 -7.09 -11.60
C ILE A 164 -4.28 -7.87 -12.71
N MET A 165 -3.80 -7.76 -13.96
CA MET A 165 -4.42 -8.35 -15.14
C MET A 165 -3.74 -9.64 -15.59
N ASP A 166 -2.81 -10.17 -14.81
CA ASP A 166 -2.19 -11.46 -15.11
C ASP A 166 -3.23 -12.57 -14.94
N ALA A 167 -3.48 -13.30 -16.03
CA ALA A 167 -4.47 -14.36 -16.09
C ALA A 167 -4.01 -15.63 -15.35
N GLU A 168 -2.71 -15.79 -15.10
CA GLU A 168 -2.15 -16.96 -14.45
C GLU A 168 -2.30 -16.89 -12.93
N PHE A 169 -2.29 -15.69 -12.33
CA PHE A 169 -2.58 -15.55 -10.90
C PHE A 169 -4.01 -16.00 -10.56
N THR A 170 -4.11 -16.86 -9.53
CA THR A 170 -5.38 -17.41 -9.03
C THR A 170 -5.69 -16.95 -7.60
N SER A 171 -4.68 -16.44 -6.87
CA SER A 171 -4.81 -16.01 -5.49
C SER A 171 -4.16 -14.65 -5.25
N GLY A 172 -4.62 -13.96 -4.21
CA GLY A 172 -4.05 -12.68 -3.80
C GLY A 172 -4.55 -12.23 -2.43
N ALA A 173 -3.95 -11.17 -1.91
CA ALA A 173 -4.43 -10.45 -0.73
C ALA A 173 -3.92 -9.01 -0.75
N ILE A 174 -4.53 -8.16 0.09
CA ILE A 174 -4.10 -6.77 0.29
C ILE A 174 -4.05 -6.49 1.78
N ALA A 175 -3.04 -5.76 2.22
CA ALA A 175 -2.98 -5.22 3.58
C ALA A 175 -2.54 -3.76 3.58
N ILE A 176 -2.85 -3.08 4.69
CA ILE A 176 -2.56 -1.67 4.88
C ILE A 176 -1.88 -1.47 6.23
N HIS A 177 -0.75 -0.78 6.22
CA HIS A 177 -0.13 -0.22 7.42
C HIS A 177 -0.34 1.30 7.46
N ILE A 178 -0.77 1.84 8.60
CA ILE A 178 -0.86 3.29 8.82
C ILE A 178 0.36 3.69 9.66
N GLY A 179 1.29 4.41 9.04
CA GLY A 179 2.50 4.88 9.69
C GLY A 179 2.21 5.91 10.79
N SER A 180 3.19 6.15 11.66
CA SER A 180 3.06 7.12 12.77
C SER A 180 2.77 8.56 12.33
N ASN A 181 3.06 8.89 11.06
CA ASN A 181 2.73 10.15 10.42
C ASN A 181 1.29 10.20 9.84
N GLY A 182 0.49 9.14 10.04
CA GLY A 182 -0.87 9.00 9.49
C GLY A 182 -0.91 8.55 8.03
N GLN A 183 0.23 8.31 7.38
CA GLN A 183 0.28 7.90 5.99
C GLN A 183 -0.08 6.41 5.84
N TRP A 184 -0.89 6.11 4.83
CA TRP A 184 -1.30 4.75 4.51
C TRP A 184 -0.30 4.11 3.55
N PHE A 185 0.15 2.91 3.85
CA PHE A 185 1.03 2.08 3.04
C PHE A 185 0.28 0.81 2.66
N TRP A 186 0.08 0.59 1.37
CA TRP A 186 -0.65 -0.51 0.78
C TRP A 186 0.34 -1.51 0.21
N ALA A 187 0.13 -2.79 0.49
CA ALA A 187 0.80 -3.88 -0.19
C ALA A 187 -0.25 -4.87 -0.70
N GLN A 188 -0.11 -5.27 -1.96
CA GLN A 188 -0.93 -6.27 -2.60
C GLN A 188 -0.03 -7.35 -3.15
N GLU A 189 -0.28 -8.59 -2.74
CA GLU A 189 0.52 -9.75 -3.14
C GLU A 189 -0.33 -10.71 -3.99
N PHE A 190 0.31 -11.37 -4.94
CA PHE A 190 -0.31 -12.30 -5.89
C PHE A 190 0.39 -13.67 -5.88
N GLY A 191 -0.39 -14.73 -6.16
CA GLY A 191 0.11 -16.09 -6.31
C GLY A 191 -0.66 -16.91 -7.34
N TYR A 192 -0.02 -17.98 -7.82
CA TYR A 192 -0.60 -18.97 -8.75
C TYR A 192 -1.51 -19.98 -8.06
#